data_AF-A0A1H9RIP2-F1
#
_entry.id   AF-A0A1H9RIP2-F1
#
_cell.length_a   1.000
_cell.length_b   1.000
_cell.length_c   1.000
_cell.angle_alpha   90.00
_cell.angle_beta   90.00
_cell.angle_gamma   90.00
#
_symmetry.space_group_name_H-M   'P 1'
#
loop_
_entity.id
_entity.type
_entity.pdbx_description
1 polymer ?
#
loop_
_entity_poly.entity_id
_entity_poly.type
_entity_poly.pdbx_seq_one_letter_code
_entity_poly.pdbx_strand_id
1 'polypeptide(L)'
;MNTCTAQARAGTTASDVVAGQWFWHEPWPGYRVPLRVAATSRHGRTVRILTTDPDREVVQYRLDRPVRLFEDEDWGTSLSGVLPLDEVA
;
A
#
# COMPACT_ATOMS: atom_id res chain seq x y z
N MET A 1 13.13 -5.45 -18.93
CA MET A 1 13.68 -5.32 -17.56
C MET A 1 13.17 -4.00 -17.01
N ASN A 2 12.05 -3.99 -16.29
CA ASN A 2 11.57 -2.79 -15.62
C ASN A 2 11.82 -3.00 -14.14
N THR A 3 12.83 -2.33 -13.62
CA THR A 3 13.12 -2.26 -12.19
C THR A 3 11.97 -1.53 -11.50
N CYS A 4 11.10 -2.27 -10.82
CA CYS A 4 10.11 -1.73 -9.89
C CYS A 4 10.86 -0.99 -8.77
N THR A 5 11.08 0.30 -8.98
CA THR A 5 11.61 1.16 -7.95
C THR A 5 10.43 1.51 -7.07
N ALA A 6 10.29 0.81 -5.94
CA ALA A 6 9.43 1.30 -4.87
C ALA A 6 9.96 2.68 -4.44
N GLN A 7 9.50 3.75 -5.10
CA GLN A 7 9.70 5.10 -4.61
C GLN A 7 8.74 5.28 -3.44
N ALA A 8 9.10 4.68 -2.31
CA ALA A 8 8.66 5.19 -1.02
C ALA A 8 9.15 6.64 -1.00
N ARG A 9 8.30 7.60 -1.38
CA ARG A 9 8.61 9.01 -1.23
C ARG A 9 8.88 9.23 0.25
N ALA A 10 10.16 9.29 0.61
CA ALA A 10 10.56 9.58 1.96
C ALA A 10 9.93 10.93 2.34
N GLY A 11 9.06 10.93 3.34
CA GLY A 11 8.37 12.13 3.81
C GLY A 11 6.88 12.23 3.52
N THR A 12 6.22 11.21 2.94
CA THR A 12 4.76 11.21 2.88
C THR A 12 4.16 11.11 4.28
N THR A 13 3.31 12.07 4.63
CA THR A 13 2.57 12.06 5.89
C THR A 13 1.22 11.38 5.70
N ALA A 14 0.61 10.91 6.79
CA ALA A 14 -0.70 10.28 6.73
C ALA A 14 -1.76 11.22 6.10
N SER A 15 -1.60 12.54 6.24
CA SER A 15 -2.47 13.52 5.58
C SER A 15 -2.32 13.64 4.06
N ASP A 16 -1.22 13.16 3.50
CA ASP A 16 -0.94 13.22 2.06
C ASP A 16 -1.43 11.98 1.31
N VAL A 17 -1.96 11.00 2.03
CA VAL A 17 -2.51 9.76 1.46
C VAL A 17 -3.81 10.06 0.72
N VAL A 18 -3.95 9.53 -0.49
CA VAL A 18 -5.16 9.68 -1.31
C VAL A 18 -5.77 8.32 -1.67
N ALA A 19 -7.04 8.35 -2.07
CA ALA A 19 -7.76 7.15 -2.49
C ALA A 19 -7.06 6.40 -3.63
N GLY A 20 -7.14 5.07 -3.60
CA GLY A 20 -6.49 4.18 -4.57
C GLY A 20 -5.04 3.83 -4.25
N GLN A 21 -4.38 4.56 -3.34
CA GLN A 21 -3.00 4.28 -2.96
C GLN A 21 -2.89 3.09 -2.00
N TRP A 22 -1.76 2.40 -2.08
CA TRP A 22 -1.36 1.41 -1.10
C TRP A 22 -0.40 2.01 -0.08
N PHE A 23 -0.55 1.62 1.19
CA PHE A 23 0.36 2.03 2.26
C PHE A 23 0.62 0.89 3.24
N TRP A 24 1.76 0.99 3.92
CA TRP A 24 2.10 0.08 5.02
C TRP A 24 1.45 0.52 6.33
N HIS A 25 0.52 -0.29 6.84
CA HIS A 25 -0.01 -0.17 8.19
C HIS A 25 0.80 -1.01 9.17
N GLU A 26 1.34 -0.37 10.20
CA GLU A 26 2.04 -1.04 11.30
C GLU A 26 1.21 -0.88 12.59
N PRO A 27 0.33 -1.85 12.92
CA PRO A 27 -0.48 -1.83 14.14
C PRO A 27 0.34 -2.11 15.40
N TRP A 28 1.43 -2.89 15.28
CA TRP A 28 2.40 -3.11 16.35
C TRP A 28 3.81 -3.20 15.77
N PRO A 29 4.86 -2.89 16.56
CA PRO A 29 6.23 -2.89 16.09
C PRO A 29 6.61 -4.21 15.42
N GLY A 30 7.15 -4.13 14.20
CA GLY A 30 7.64 -5.29 13.45
C GLY A 30 6.59 -6.03 12.62
N TYR A 31 5.32 -5.62 12.63
CA TYR A 31 4.29 -6.24 11.81
C TYR A 31 3.65 -5.24 10.86
N ARG A 32 3.83 -5.47 9.56
CA ARG A 32 3.37 -4.57 8.50
C ARG A 32 2.32 -5.26 7.66
N VAL A 33 1.19 -4.60 7.50
CA VAL A 33 0.08 -5.03 6.65
C VAL A 33 -0.04 -4.05 5.49
N PRO A 34 -0.08 -4.53 4.24
CA PRO A 34 -0.39 -3.67 3.11
C PRO A 34 -1.89 -3.36 3.13
N LEU A 35 -2.26 -2.08 3.12
CA LEU A 35 -3.66 -1.66 3.05
C LEU A 35 -3.88 -0.70 1.87
N ARG A 36 -4.99 -0.89 1.15
CA ARG A 36 -5.41 -0.03 0.05
C ARG A 36 -6.41 1.00 0.53
N VAL A 37 -6.20 2.25 0.17
CA VAL A 37 -7.00 3.38 0.62
C VAL A 37 -8.28 3.43 -0.20
N ALA A 38 -9.43 3.27 0.46
CA ALA A 38 -10.74 3.51 -0.12
C ALA A 38 -11.09 5.00 -0.10
N ALA A 39 -10.90 5.65 1.05
CA ALA A 39 -11.16 7.08 1.23
C ALA A 39 -10.38 7.65 2.42
N THR A 40 -10.26 8.97 2.48
CA THR A 40 -9.60 9.66 3.60
C THR A 40 -10.46 10.80 4.12
N SER A 41 -10.47 11.02 5.43
CA SER A 41 -11.21 12.10 6.08
C SER A 41 -10.38 12.74 7.18
N ARG A 42 -10.24 14.06 7.14
CA ARG A 42 -9.50 14.81 8.16
C ARG A 42 -10.40 15.18 9.34
N HIS A 43 -9.99 14.80 10.53
CA HIS A 43 -10.66 15.12 11.80
C HIS A 43 -9.67 15.82 12.74
N GLY A 44 -9.69 17.15 12.73
CA GLY A 44 -8.80 17.98 13.55
C GLY A 44 -7.33 17.71 13.26
N ARG A 45 -6.62 17.13 14.24
CA ARG A 45 -5.19 16.75 14.18
C ARG A 45 -4.95 15.31 13.72
N THR A 46 -5.99 14.64 13.24
CA THR A 46 -5.92 13.25 12.77
C THR A 46 -6.50 13.11 11.37
N VAL A 47 -6.07 12.05 10.68
CA VAL A 47 -6.66 11.57 9.44
C VAL A 47 -7.22 10.17 9.70
N ARG A 48 -8.44 9.95 9.26
CA ARG A 48 -9.07 8.64 9.15
C ARG A 48 -8.89 8.15 7.73
N ILE A 49 -8.37 6.96 7.58
CA ILE A 49 -8.16 6.29 6.29
C ILE A 49 -9.11 5.10 6.29
N LEU A 50 -10.13 5.16 5.45
CA LEU A 50 -10.95 4.01 5.13
C LEU A 50 -10.14 3.14 4.18
N THR A 51 -10.11 1.84 4.45
CA THR A 51 -9.38 0.88 3.63
C THR A 51 -10.37 -0.08 2.96
N THR A 52 -9.96 -0.70 1.87
CA THR A 52 -10.79 -1.71 1.19
C THR A 52 -10.70 -3.09 1.87
N ASP A 53 -9.91 -3.21 2.94
CA ASP A 53 -9.74 -4.45 3.69
C ASP A 53 -10.92 -4.65 4.65
N PRO A 54 -11.61 -5.80 4.61
CA PRO A 54 -12.82 -6.04 5.40
C PRO A 54 -12.53 -6.17 6.90
N ASP A 55 -11.33 -6.61 7.29
CA ASP A 55 -10.92 -6.73 8.69
C ASP A 55 -10.44 -5.39 9.27
N ARG A 56 -10.02 -4.46 8.40
CA ARG A 56 -9.44 -3.16 8.77
C ARG A 56 -10.06 -2.01 8.01
N GLU A 57 -11.39 -1.96 8.05
CA GLU A 57 -12.18 -0.96 7.31
C GLU A 57 -11.73 0.48 7.61
N VAL A 58 -11.27 0.78 8.83
CA VAL A 58 -10.82 2.13 9.22
C VAL A 58 -9.54 2.10 10.05
N VAL A 59 -8.53 2.88 9.65
CA VAL A 59 -7.37 3.21 10.48
C VAL A 59 -7.27 4.71 10.72
N GLN A 60 -6.74 5.11 11.88
CA GLN A 60 -6.61 6.51 12.26
C GLN A 60 -5.17 6.85 12.63
N TYR A 61 -4.66 7.95 12.07
CA TYR A 61 -3.31 8.44 12.33
C TYR A 61 -3.29 9.92 12.67
N ARG A 62 -2.22 10.36 13.34
CA ARG A 62 -1.88 11.79 13.39
C ARG A 62 -1.52 12.25 11.99
N LEU A 63 -1.87 13.49 11.65
CA LEU A 63 -1.59 14.06 10.33
C LEU A 63 -0.10 13.97 9.98
N ASP A 64 0.76 14.30 10.94
CA ASP A 64 2.22 14.32 10.82
C ASP A 64 2.87 12.93 10.83
N ARG A 65 2.09 11.85 11.03
CA ARG A 65 2.66 10.50 11.09
C ARG A 65 3.24 10.14 9.72
N PRO A 66 4.53 9.75 9.64
CA PRO A 66 5.10 9.27 8.39
C PRO A 66 4.46 7.94 8.00
N VAL A 67 4.07 7.84 6.74
CA VAL A 67 3.53 6.62 6.13
C VAL A 67 4.36 6.26 4.91
N ARG A 68 4.50 4.96 4.65
CA ARG A 68 5.20 4.47 3.46
C ARG A 68 4.17 4.06 2.43
N LEU A 69 4.10 4.82 1.35
CA LEU A 69 3.36 4.44 0.16
C LEU A 69 4.17 3.44 -0.66
N PHE A 70 3.48 2.61 -1.42
CA PHE A 70 4.08 1.80 -2.47
C PHE A 70 3.14 1.75 -3.68
N GLU A 71 3.73 1.65 -4.86
CA GLU A 71 2.99 1.57 -6.12
C GLU A 71 2.66 0.09 -6.40
N ASP A 72 1.38 -0.21 -6.34
CA ASP A 72 0.71 -1.37 -6.91
C ASP A 72 0.83 -2.74 -6.20
N GLU A 73 -0.18 -3.55 -6.51
CA GLU A 73 -0.62 -4.82 -5.93
C GLU A 73 0.14 -6.00 -6.56
N ASP A 74 1.45 -5.88 -6.86
CA ASP A 74 2.23 -7.00 -7.40
C ASP A 74 2.70 -7.95 -6.29
N TRP A 75 1.74 -8.50 -5.55
CA TRP A 75 1.98 -9.58 -4.58
C TRP A 75 1.71 -10.97 -5.19
N GLY A 76 1.95 -11.18 -6.49
CA GLY A 76 1.72 -12.53 -7.04
C GLY A 76 1.82 -12.82 -8.53
N THR A 77 2.15 -11.90 -9.45
CA THR A 77 2.31 -12.27 -10.88
C THR A 77 3.75 -12.64 -11.26
N SER A 78 4.46 -13.31 -10.35
CA SER A 78 5.78 -13.92 -10.62
C SER A 78 5.74 -15.43 -10.44
N LEU A 79 4.72 -16.13 -10.97
CA LEU A 79 4.78 -17.57 -11.20
C LEU A 79 4.13 -18.09 -12.51
N SER A 80 3.60 -17.25 -13.39
CA SER A 80 3.13 -17.69 -14.73
C SER A 80 4.16 -17.49 -15.84
N GLY A 81 5.44 -17.43 -15.49
CA GLY A 81 6.58 -17.34 -16.42
C GLY A 81 7.17 -18.67 -16.84
N VAL A 82 6.44 -19.80 -16.73
CA VAL A 82 6.80 -21.03 -17.41
C VAL A 82 6.18 -20.98 -18.81
N LEU A 83 7.01 -20.60 -19.77
CA LEU A 83 6.76 -20.67 -21.21
C LEU A 83 6.18 -22.04 -21.61
N PRO A 84 5.33 -22.13 -22.64
CA PRO A 84 4.98 -23.42 -23.23
C PRO A 84 6.26 -24.06 -23.79
N LEU A 85 6.68 -25.17 -23.18
CA LEU A 85 7.76 -26.00 -23.70
C LEU A 85 7.16 -27.00 -24.70
N ASP A 86 6.80 -26.54 -25.90
CA ASP A 86 6.84 -27.37 -27.11
C ASP A 86 6.58 -26.52 -28.38
N GLU A 87 7.62 -25.90 -28.92
CA GLU A 87 7.67 -25.61 -30.37
C GLU A 87 9.11 -25.69 -30.90
N VAL A 88 9.82 -26.77 -30.54
CA VAL A 88 11.06 -27.15 -31.24
C VAL A 88 11.19 -28.68 -31.28
N ALA A 89 10.49 -29.32 -32.22
CA ALA A 89 10.95 -30.48 -33.01
C ALA A 89 9.91 -30.87 -34.07
#